data_AF-A0A379XPA5-F1
#
_entry.id   AF-A0A379XPA5-F1
#
_cell.length_a   1.000
_cell.length_b   1.000
_cell.length_c   1.000
_cell.angle_alpha   90.00
_cell.angle_beta   90.00
_cell.angle_gamma   90.00
#
_symmetry.space_group_name_H-M   'P 1'
#
loop_
_entity.id
_entity.type
_entity.pdbx_description
1 polymer ?
#
loop_
_entity_poly.entity_id
_entity_poly.type
_entity_poly.pdbx_seq_one_letter_code
_entity_poly.pdbx_strand_id
1 'polypeptide(L)'
;MNSTSVENLPSLTHNHLPVITTELLAELYGTERQRLTNNFNRNKERFIEGKHFFLIEGDELRELKNRNSLRVSVKIARNVRSLILWTERGAARHAKMLETDQAWEVFEKLEDCYFSQKNPSVRVSRQKSYDTRVLCYQQSGVTVSTIPLRDDDIVISLESWLELARANGWFVIRKDQLVERLMQL
;
A
#
# COMPACT_ATOMS: atom_id res chain seq x y z
N MET A 1 14.21 -25.42 9.11
CA MET A 1 13.20 -24.71 8.29
C MET A 1 12.83 -23.47 9.08
N ASN A 2 13.25 -22.28 8.65
CA ASN A 2 12.83 -21.05 9.33
C ASN A 2 11.37 -20.82 8.96
N SER A 3 10.46 -21.03 9.90
CA SER A 3 9.08 -20.59 9.75
C SER A 3 9.07 -19.06 9.80
N THR A 4 9.03 -18.40 8.64
CA THR A 4 8.89 -16.95 8.57
C THR A 4 7.50 -16.58 9.07
N SER A 5 7.40 -16.14 10.34
CA SER A 5 6.14 -15.68 10.92
C SER A 5 5.72 -14.34 10.32
N VAL A 6 4.43 -14.21 9.99
CA VAL A 6 3.84 -13.00 9.36
C VAL A 6 4.11 -11.73 10.18
N GLU A 7 4.19 -11.87 11.50
CA GLU A 7 4.40 -10.78 12.46
C GLU A 7 5.80 -10.13 12.38
N ASN A 8 6.79 -10.83 11.83
CA ASN A 8 8.19 -10.36 11.73
C ASN A 8 8.64 -10.17 10.28
N LEU A 9 7.71 -9.90 9.37
CA LEU A 9 8.02 -9.75 7.97
C LEU A 9 8.85 -8.48 7.69
N PRO A 10 9.87 -8.55 6.82
CA PRO A 10 10.54 -7.37 6.31
C PRO A 10 9.54 -6.44 5.61
N SER A 11 9.48 -5.18 6.04
CA SER A 11 8.75 -4.15 5.32
C SER A 11 9.44 -3.86 3.98
N LEU A 12 8.87 -4.43 2.91
CA LEU A 12 9.24 -4.12 1.54
C LEU A 12 8.20 -3.16 1.00
N THR A 13 8.66 -2.00 0.55
CA THR A 13 7.78 -0.97 0.00
C THR A 13 8.20 -0.60 -1.41
N HIS A 14 7.21 -0.40 -2.27
CA HIS A 14 7.37 0.09 -3.62
C HIS A 14 6.33 1.18 -3.85
N ASN A 15 6.74 2.36 -4.28
CA ASN A 15 5.88 3.55 -4.40
C ASN A 15 5.06 3.84 -3.11
N HIS A 16 5.71 3.74 -1.95
CA HIS A 16 5.09 3.89 -0.61
C HIS A 16 4.00 2.87 -0.27
N LEU A 17 3.82 1.82 -1.08
CA LEU A 17 2.88 0.74 -0.81
C LEU A 17 3.61 -0.51 -0.30
N PRO A 18 3.08 -1.21 0.73
CA PRO A 18 3.60 -2.50 1.13
C PRO A 18 3.40 -3.53 0.02
N VAL A 19 4.48 -4.20 -0.35
CA VAL A 19 4.49 -5.20 -1.43
C VAL A 19 5.30 -6.42 -1.03
N ILE A 20 4.96 -7.58 -1.60
CA ILE A 20 5.55 -8.86 -1.25
C ILE A 20 6.08 -9.59 -2.49
N THR A 21 7.22 -10.27 -2.40
CA THR A 21 7.77 -11.04 -3.51
C THR A 21 7.06 -12.38 -3.67
N THR A 22 7.12 -12.97 -4.86
CA THR A 22 6.56 -14.31 -5.11
C THR A 22 7.21 -15.38 -4.23
N GLU A 23 8.51 -15.26 -3.94
CA GLU A 23 9.25 -16.14 -3.02
C GLU A 23 8.63 -16.15 -1.63
N LEU A 24 8.45 -14.96 -1.05
CA LEU A 24 7.96 -14.81 0.31
C LEU A 24 6.47 -15.17 0.39
N LEU A 25 5.68 -14.79 -0.62
CA LEU A 25 4.27 -15.15 -0.70
C LEU A 25 4.07 -16.68 -0.77
N ALA A 26 4.92 -17.38 -1.50
CA ALA A 26 4.89 -18.84 -1.60
C ALA A 26 5.22 -19.49 -0.25
N GLU A 27 6.26 -19.01 0.43
CA GLU A 27 6.66 -19.49 1.77
C GLU A 27 5.52 -19.31 2.78
N LEU A 28 4.89 -18.14 2.80
CA LEU A 28 3.80 -17.82 3.70
C LEU A 28 2.58 -18.71 3.45
N TYR A 29 2.15 -18.85 2.19
CA TYR A 29 1.04 -19.73 1.84
C TYR A 29 1.36 -21.23 1.91
N GLY A 30 2.60 -21.61 2.28
CA GLY A 30 3.03 -23.01 2.32
C GLY A 30 2.95 -23.69 0.96
N THR A 31 3.22 -22.94 -0.11
CA THR A 31 3.11 -23.43 -1.49
C THR A 31 4.40 -23.21 -2.28
N GLU A 32 4.45 -23.74 -3.50
CA GLU A 32 5.59 -23.55 -4.38
C GLU A 32 5.43 -22.28 -5.21
N ARG A 33 6.54 -21.55 -5.41
CA ARG A 33 6.58 -20.39 -6.32
C ARG A 33 6.03 -20.70 -7.70
N GLN A 34 6.35 -21.88 -8.23
CA GLN A 34 5.89 -22.29 -9.55
C GLN A 34 4.36 -22.34 -9.63
N ARG A 35 3.69 -22.73 -8.54
CA ARG A 35 2.23 -22.76 -8.46
C ARG A 35 1.64 -21.36 -8.54
N LEU A 36 2.22 -20.38 -7.83
CA LEU A 36 1.81 -18.98 -7.91
C LEU A 36 2.01 -18.40 -9.32
N THR A 37 3.18 -18.64 -9.93
CA THR A 37 3.50 -18.17 -11.28
C THR A 37 2.56 -18.78 -12.33
N ASN A 38 2.32 -20.09 -12.26
CA ASN A 38 1.39 -20.77 -13.16
C ASN A 38 -0.03 -20.23 -13.01
N ASN A 39 -0.46 -19.96 -11.77
CA ASN A 39 -1.78 -19.42 -11.48
C ASN A 39 -1.94 -18.01 -12.06
N PHE A 40 -0.95 -17.15 -11.86
CA PHE A 40 -0.90 -15.82 -12.47
C PHE A 40 -0.97 -15.88 -13.99
N ASN A 41 -0.14 -16.72 -14.63
CA ASN A 41 -0.11 -16.84 -16.09
C ASN A 41 -1.45 -17.34 -16.68
N ARG A 42 -2.11 -18.29 -16.01
CA ARG A 42 -3.42 -18.82 -16.45
C ARG A 42 -4.56 -17.82 -16.30
N ASN A 43 -4.40 -16.82 -15.45
CA ASN A 43 -5.45 -15.86 -15.12
C ASN A 43 -4.97 -14.42 -15.32
N LYS A 44 -4.02 -14.22 -16.22
CA LYS A 44 -3.30 -12.94 -16.38
C LYS A 44 -4.28 -11.78 -16.63
N GLU A 45 -5.34 -12.03 -17.40
CA GLU A 45 -6.46 -11.11 -17.66
C GLU A 45 -7.16 -10.59 -16.40
N ARG A 46 -7.14 -11.34 -15.30
CA ARG A 46 -7.71 -10.90 -14.04
C ARG A 46 -6.78 -9.90 -13.40
N PHE A 47 -5.47 -10.09 -13.48
CA PHE A 47 -4.43 -9.25 -12.89
C PHE A 47 -4.18 -7.98 -13.70
N ILE A 48 -3.97 -6.89 -12.97
CA ILE A 48 -3.80 -5.54 -13.54
C ILE A 48 -2.55 -4.98 -12.89
N GLU A 49 -1.58 -4.63 -13.71
CA GLU A 49 -0.35 -3.97 -13.28
C GLU A 49 -0.67 -2.63 -12.60
N GLY A 50 0.09 -2.27 -11.57
CA GLY A 50 -0.16 -1.09 -10.73
C GLY A 50 -1.27 -1.28 -9.69
N LYS A 51 -2.21 -2.22 -9.90
CA LYS A 51 -3.29 -2.52 -8.94
C LYS A 51 -3.07 -3.80 -8.15
N HIS A 52 -2.62 -4.86 -8.82
CA HIS A 52 -2.45 -6.18 -8.22
C HIS A 52 -0.97 -6.53 -8.08
N PHE A 53 -0.14 -6.10 -9.03
CA PHE A 53 1.30 -6.33 -9.02
C PHE A 53 2.05 -5.17 -9.69
N PHE A 54 3.36 -5.11 -9.45
CA PHE A 54 4.31 -4.28 -10.18
C PHE A 54 5.35 -5.20 -10.82
N LEU A 55 5.64 -4.99 -12.11
CA LEU A 55 6.75 -5.65 -12.79
C LEU A 55 7.97 -4.75 -12.74
N ILE A 56 8.99 -5.17 -12.00
CA ILE A 56 10.22 -4.41 -11.77
C ILE A 56 11.33 -4.96 -12.67
N GLU A 57 11.82 -4.14 -13.59
CA GLU A 57 12.83 -4.52 -14.60
C GLU A 57 13.92 -3.46 -14.73
N GLY A 58 15.01 -3.79 -15.44
CA GLY A 58 16.06 -2.83 -15.82
C GLY A 58 16.70 -2.09 -14.65
N ASP A 59 16.76 -0.76 -14.75
CA ASP A 59 17.39 0.11 -13.75
C ASP A 59 16.63 0.11 -12.41
N GLU A 60 15.31 0.03 -12.43
CA GLU A 60 14.47 -0.02 -11.23
C GLU A 60 14.76 -1.28 -10.40
N LEU A 61 14.97 -2.42 -11.08
CA LEU A 61 15.37 -3.66 -10.43
C LEU A 61 16.78 -3.55 -9.82
N ARG A 62 17.69 -2.84 -10.48
CA ARG A 62 19.05 -2.60 -9.96
C ARG A 62 19.01 -1.73 -8.71
N GLU A 63 18.21 -0.67 -8.71
CA GLU A 63 18.02 0.19 -7.54
C GLU A 63 17.37 -0.57 -6.38
N LEU A 64 16.32 -1.35 -6.65
CA LEU A 64 15.66 -2.17 -5.63
C LEU A 64 16.64 -3.16 -4.99
N LYS A 65 17.46 -3.84 -5.80
CA LYS A 65 18.52 -4.73 -5.30
C LYS A 65 19.51 -3.96 -4.42
N ASN A 66 19.97 -2.79 -4.83
CA ASN A 66 20.91 -1.97 -4.06
C ASN A 66 20.32 -1.51 -2.72
N ARG A 67 19.07 -1.06 -2.72
CA ARG A 67 18.34 -0.65 -1.50
C ARG A 67 18.10 -1.82 -0.55
N ASN A 68 17.73 -2.98 -1.08
CA ASN A 68 17.44 -4.18 -0.28
C ASN A 68 18.72 -4.90 0.19
N SER A 69 19.85 -4.77 -0.50
CA SER A 69 21.15 -5.27 -0.04
C SER A 69 21.55 -4.70 1.32
N LEU A 70 20.99 -3.54 1.70
CA LEU A 70 21.22 -2.85 2.96
C LEU A 70 20.16 -3.18 4.04
N ARG A 71 19.07 -3.88 3.70
CA ARG A 71 17.97 -4.25 4.61
C ARG A 71 17.70 -5.75 4.52
N VAL A 72 18.23 -6.46 5.50
CA VAL A 72 18.70 -7.86 5.51
C VAL A 72 17.73 -8.99 5.12
N SER A 73 16.44 -8.78 4.84
CA SER A 73 15.47 -9.88 4.99
C SER A 73 14.76 -10.38 3.72
N VAL A 74 14.90 -9.74 2.56
CA VAL A 74 14.33 -10.25 1.29
C VAL A 74 15.43 -10.74 0.34
N LYS A 75 15.56 -12.06 0.19
CA LYS A 75 16.54 -12.67 -0.72
C LYS A 75 16.08 -12.56 -2.18
N ILE A 76 16.48 -11.47 -2.85
CA ILE A 76 16.32 -11.35 -4.31
C ILE A 76 17.54 -12.00 -4.97
N ALA A 77 17.31 -12.95 -5.88
CA ALA A 77 18.41 -13.59 -6.61
C ALA A 77 19.16 -12.58 -7.51
N ARG A 78 20.50 -12.66 -7.48
CA ARG A 78 21.40 -11.68 -8.11
C ARG A 78 21.17 -11.55 -9.63
N ASN A 79 20.87 -12.67 -10.29
CA ASN A 79 20.75 -12.77 -11.76
C ASN A 79 19.32 -12.60 -12.29
N VAL A 80 18.36 -12.21 -11.44
CA VAL A 80 16.97 -11.99 -11.87
C VAL A 80 16.92 -10.76 -12.79
N ARG A 81 16.28 -10.92 -13.97
CA ARG A 81 16.09 -9.85 -14.97
C ARG A 81 14.79 -9.08 -14.79
N SER A 82 13.80 -9.70 -14.13
CA SER A 82 12.51 -9.13 -13.82
C SER A 82 11.96 -9.69 -12.51
N LEU A 83 11.34 -8.84 -11.68
CA LEU A 83 10.77 -9.23 -10.41
C LEU A 83 9.32 -8.76 -10.32
N ILE A 84 8.42 -9.66 -9.93
CA ILE A 84 7.03 -9.30 -9.66
C ILE A 84 6.89 -9.00 -8.16
N LEU A 85 6.36 -7.82 -7.85
CA LEU A 85 5.99 -7.40 -6.51
C LEU A 85 4.47 -7.41 -6.39
N TRP A 86 3.93 -8.16 -5.43
CA TRP A 86 2.49 -8.30 -5.21
C TRP A 86 2.01 -7.28 -4.19
N THR A 87 0.94 -6.57 -4.56
CA THR A 87 0.16 -5.76 -3.60
C THR A 87 -0.72 -6.67 -2.73
N GLU A 88 -1.33 -6.12 -1.68
CA GLU A 88 -2.38 -6.79 -0.91
C GLU A 88 -3.44 -7.42 -1.82
N ARG A 89 -3.94 -6.67 -2.81
CA ARG A 89 -4.98 -7.16 -3.74
C ARG A 89 -4.47 -8.30 -4.62
N GLY A 90 -3.18 -8.32 -4.93
CA GLY A 90 -2.54 -9.43 -5.63
C GLY A 90 -2.42 -10.66 -4.74
N ALA A 91 -1.97 -10.48 -3.51
CA ALA A 91 -1.86 -11.55 -2.51
C ALA A 91 -3.22 -12.20 -2.21
N ALA A 92 -4.27 -11.38 -2.04
CA ALA A 92 -5.66 -11.83 -1.83
C ALA A 92 -6.15 -12.74 -2.95
N ARG A 93 -5.83 -12.39 -4.21
CA ARG A 93 -6.21 -13.20 -5.35
C ARG A 93 -5.47 -14.53 -5.40
N HIS A 94 -4.18 -14.53 -5.05
CA HIS A 94 -3.47 -15.78 -4.89
C HIS A 94 -4.10 -16.68 -3.82
N ALA A 95 -4.47 -16.14 -2.65
CA ALA A 95 -5.19 -16.90 -1.63
C ALA A 95 -6.51 -17.48 -2.16
N LYS A 96 -7.33 -16.62 -2.80
CA LYS A 96 -8.59 -17.05 -3.43
C LYS A 96 -8.41 -18.18 -4.43
N MET A 97 -7.32 -18.17 -5.21
CA MET A 97 -7.11 -19.13 -6.30
C MET A 97 -6.29 -20.36 -5.86
N LEU A 98 -5.68 -20.33 -4.68
CA LEU A 98 -5.06 -21.51 -4.07
C LEU A 98 -6.13 -22.42 -3.43
N GLU A 99 -7.23 -21.83 -2.96
CA GLU A 99 -8.38 -22.54 -2.36
C GLU A 99 -7.96 -23.46 -1.19
N THR A 100 -6.96 -23.05 -0.41
CA THR A 100 -6.51 -23.77 0.79
C THR A 100 -6.79 -22.97 2.05
N ASP A 101 -7.23 -23.64 3.11
CA ASP A 101 -7.50 -23.01 4.42
C ASP A 101 -6.26 -22.26 4.95
N GLN A 102 -5.07 -22.84 4.75
CA GLN A 102 -3.81 -22.21 5.10
C GLN A 102 -3.59 -20.88 4.35
N ALA A 103 -3.92 -20.80 3.05
CA ALA A 103 -3.72 -19.57 2.30
C ALA A 103 -4.71 -18.47 2.73
N TRP A 104 -5.92 -18.85 3.14
CA TRP A 104 -6.90 -17.93 3.73
C TRP A 104 -6.43 -17.41 5.10
N GLU A 105 -6.04 -18.29 6.01
CA GLU A 105 -5.55 -17.91 7.36
C GLU A 105 -4.32 -17.00 7.29
N VAL A 106 -3.39 -17.30 6.39
CA VAL A 106 -2.19 -16.49 6.18
C VAL A 106 -2.52 -15.15 5.54
N PHE A 107 -3.49 -15.10 4.63
CA PHE A 107 -3.93 -13.85 4.03
C PHE A 107 -4.56 -12.93 5.08
N GLU A 108 -5.40 -13.45 5.97
CA GLU A 108 -5.97 -12.67 7.09
C GLU A 108 -4.86 -12.07 7.96
N LYS A 109 -3.85 -12.86 8.33
CA LYS A 109 -2.69 -12.36 9.09
C LYS A 109 -1.89 -11.31 8.31
N LEU A 110 -1.75 -11.49 6.99
CA LEU A 110 -1.07 -10.52 6.13
C LEU A 110 -1.85 -9.21 6.05
N GLU A 111 -3.18 -9.27 5.98
CA GLU A 111 -4.05 -8.10 6.06
C GLU A 111 -3.82 -7.38 7.38
N ASP A 112 -3.89 -8.07 8.51
CA ASP A 112 -3.78 -7.49 9.86
C ASP A 112 -2.38 -6.92 10.21
N CYS A 113 -1.30 -7.56 9.77
CA CYS A 113 0.06 -7.21 10.22
C CYS A 113 0.93 -6.52 9.16
N TYR A 114 0.73 -6.85 7.89
CA TYR A 114 1.65 -6.43 6.81
C TYR A 114 1.03 -5.35 5.92
N PHE A 115 -0.19 -5.60 5.43
CA PHE A 115 -0.92 -4.70 4.56
C PHE A 115 -1.76 -3.67 5.32
N SER A 116 -2.06 -3.90 6.60
CA SER A 116 -2.63 -2.90 7.53
C SER A 116 -1.76 -1.64 7.69
N GLN A 117 -0.51 -1.68 7.21
CA GLN A 117 0.30 -0.48 7.02
C GLN A 117 -0.23 0.42 5.88
N LYS A 118 -1.35 0.05 5.24
CA LYS A 118 -2.10 0.86 4.30
C LYS A 118 -2.68 2.09 4.99
N ASN A 119 -1.94 3.16 4.80
CA ASN A 119 -2.23 4.54 5.11
C ASN A 119 -2.10 4.88 6.60
N PRO A 120 -1.40 5.98 6.94
CA PRO A 120 -1.64 6.69 8.18
C PRO A 120 -3.04 7.32 8.11
N SER A 121 -4.08 6.51 8.27
CA SER A 121 -5.33 6.93 8.89
C SER A 121 -5.40 6.24 10.24
N VAL A 122 -4.63 6.79 11.18
CA VAL A 122 -4.90 6.85 12.62
C VAL A 122 -5.50 5.58 13.25
N ARG A 123 -4.62 4.69 13.70
CA ARG A 123 -4.67 4.24 15.10
C ARG A 123 -3.28 4.40 15.70
N VAL A 124 -2.93 5.64 16.03
CA VAL A 124 -1.73 5.92 16.85
C VAL A 124 -2.06 5.55 18.29
N SER A 125 -1.70 4.34 18.67
CA SER A 125 -1.02 4.14 19.96
C SER A 125 0.34 3.56 19.56
N ARG A 126 1.50 4.16 19.83
CA ARG A 126 1.92 5.06 20.90
C ARG A 126 3.07 5.97 20.40
N GLN A 127 3.05 7.23 20.86
CA GLN A 127 4.17 8.16 21.04
C GLN A 127 5.23 8.25 19.93
N LYS A 128 4.97 9.09 18.92
CA LYS A 128 5.99 9.99 18.39
C LYS A 128 5.35 11.38 18.30
N SER A 129 5.90 12.33 19.04
CA SER A 129 5.49 13.74 19.05
C SER A 129 5.77 14.34 17.66
N TYR A 130 4.75 14.76 16.92
CA TYR A 130 4.92 15.40 15.60
C TYR A 130 5.00 16.94 15.69
N ASP A 131 5.66 17.43 16.74
CA ASP A 131 5.84 18.84 17.15
C ASP A 131 6.66 19.72 16.16
N THR A 132 6.84 19.32 14.90
CA THR A 132 7.69 20.05 13.92
C THR A 132 7.06 20.28 12.55
N ARG A 133 5.78 19.95 12.35
CA ARG A 133 5.10 20.24 11.07
C ARG A 133 4.62 21.70 11.03
N VAL A 134 4.86 22.40 9.93
CA VAL A 134 4.41 23.79 9.72
C VAL A 134 3.82 23.96 8.32
N LEU A 135 2.75 24.74 8.19
CA LEU A 135 2.18 25.19 6.94
C LEU A 135 2.83 26.52 6.54
N CYS A 136 3.50 26.54 5.39
CA CYS A 136 4.18 27.73 4.87
C CYS A 136 3.28 28.49 3.89
N TYR A 137 3.13 29.81 4.08
CA TYR A 137 2.59 30.72 3.09
C TYR A 137 3.74 31.36 2.31
N GLN A 138 3.75 31.18 0.99
CA GLN A 138 4.80 31.70 0.11
C GLN A 138 4.26 32.77 -0.85
N GLN A 139 5.02 33.85 -1.03
CA GLN A 139 4.77 34.89 -2.02
C GLN A 139 6.03 35.09 -2.85
N SER A 140 5.92 34.98 -4.18
CA SER A 140 7.05 35.10 -5.12
C SER A 140 8.24 34.19 -4.79
N GLY A 141 7.97 32.98 -4.29
CA GLY A 141 9.00 31.99 -3.92
C GLY A 141 9.64 32.21 -2.54
N VAL A 142 9.25 33.27 -1.81
CA VAL A 142 9.72 33.55 -0.45
C VAL A 142 8.65 33.13 0.54
N THR A 143 9.02 32.40 1.59
CA THR A 143 8.10 32.09 2.70
C THR A 143 7.85 33.36 3.52
N VAL A 144 6.61 33.84 3.51
CA VAL A 144 6.17 35.06 4.19
C VAL A 144 5.59 34.76 5.57
N SER A 145 5.06 33.56 5.79
CA SER A 145 4.51 33.15 7.08
C SER A 145 4.52 31.63 7.26
N THR A 146 4.52 31.18 8.50
CA THR A 146 4.46 29.76 8.87
C THR A 146 3.46 29.54 10.00
N ILE A 147 2.63 28.51 9.90
CA ILE A 147 1.64 28.12 10.91
C ILE A 147 2.01 26.74 11.44
N PRO A 148 2.31 26.55 12.73
CA PRO A 148 2.57 25.23 13.28
C PRO A 148 1.31 24.36 13.24
N LEU A 149 1.49 23.10 12.83
CA LEU A 149 0.43 22.09 12.76
C LEU A 149 0.51 21.21 14.00
N ARG A 150 -0.65 20.95 14.59
CA ARG A 150 -0.81 20.00 15.68
C ARG A 150 -0.85 18.58 15.13
N ASP A 151 -0.72 17.60 16.02
CA ASP A 151 -0.76 16.18 15.65
C ASP A 151 -2.11 15.79 15.05
N ASP A 152 -3.20 16.41 15.53
CA ASP A 152 -4.58 16.18 15.10
C ASP A 152 -5.01 17.04 13.89
N ASP A 153 -4.16 17.94 13.42
CA ASP A 153 -4.48 18.76 12.25
C ASP A 153 -4.33 17.95 10.95
N ILE A 154 -5.40 17.92 10.16
CA ILE A 154 -5.42 17.28 8.84
C ILE A 154 -5.21 18.36 7.77
N VAL A 155 -4.10 18.27 7.05
CA VAL A 155 -3.83 19.11 5.87
C VAL A 155 -4.01 18.30 4.61
N ILE A 156 -5.01 18.66 3.81
CA ILE A 156 -5.30 18.02 2.52
C ILE A 156 -5.66 19.07 1.48
N SER A 157 -5.55 18.73 0.20
CA SER A 157 -6.02 19.60 -0.88
C SER A 157 -7.55 19.72 -0.84
N LEU A 158 -8.08 20.78 -1.45
CA LEU A 158 -9.53 20.95 -1.60
C LEU A 158 -10.16 19.76 -2.35
N GLU A 159 -9.48 19.24 -3.37
CA GLU A 159 -9.93 18.08 -4.15
C GLU A 159 -10.01 16.81 -3.30
N SER A 160 -8.96 16.52 -2.53
CA SER A 160 -8.95 15.36 -1.62
C SER A 160 -9.98 15.49 -0.50
N TRP A 161 -10.24 16.70 -0.01
CA TRP A 161 -11.31 16.95 0.94
C TRP A 161 -12.69 16.70 0.33
N LEU A 162 -12.93 17.14 -0.91
CA LEU A 162 -14.19 16.90 -1.62
C LEU A 162 -14.46 15.41 -1.83
N GLU A 163 -13.43 14.63 -2.19
CA GLU A 163 -13.54 13.17 -2.31
C GLU A 163 -13.87 12.51 -0.98
N LEU A 164 -13.18 12.90 0.09
CA LEU A 164 -13.40 12.37 1.44
C LEU A 164 -14.81 12.70 1.95
N ALA A 165 -15.27 13.94 1.74
CA ALA A 165 -16.61 14.37 2.08
C ALA A 165 -17.67 13.49 1.36
N ARG A 166 -17.55 13.33 0.04
CA ARG A 166 -18.47 12.51 -0.76
C ARG A 166 -18.48 11.05 -0.34
N ALA A 167 -17.32 10.46 -0.07
CA ALA A 167 -17.20 9.08 0.40
C ALA A 167 -17.91 8.85 1.76
N ASN A 168 -18.01 9.89 2.59
CA ASN A 168 -18.71 9.86 3.86
C ASN A 168 -20.16 10.37 3.77
N GLY A 169 -20.72 10.50 2.56
CA GLY A 169 -22.10 10.92 2.34
C GLY A 169 -22.36 12.42 2.42
N TRP A 170 -21.30 13.24 2.51
CA TRP A 170 -21.41 14.70 2.52
C TRP A 170 -21.35 15.24 1.09
N PHE A 171 -22.30 16.11 0.75
CA PHE A 171 -22.31 16.83 -0.51
C PHE A 171 -21.89 18.28 -0.29
N VAL A 172 -20.94 18.75 -1.10
CA VAL A 172 -20.49 20.13 -1.10
C VAL A 172 -21.16 20.83 -2.27
N ILE A 173 -22.10 21.70 -1.94
CA ILE A 173 -22.98 22.38 -2.88
C ILE A 173 -23.10 23.84 -2.49
N ARG A 174 -23.24 24.72 -3.48
CA ARG A 174 -23.51 26.12 -3.19
C ARG A 174 -24.88 26.27 -2.53
N LYS A 175 -24.98 27.16 -1.55
CA LYS A 175 -26.19 27.36 -0.73
C LYS A 175 -27.46 27.60 -1.57
N ASP A 176 -27.33 28.28 -2.71
CA ASP A 176 -28.41 28.57 -3.65
C ASP A 176 -28.93 27.35 -4.43
N GLN A 177 -28.14 26.28 -4.54
CA GLN A 177 -28.51 25.05 -5.25
C GLN A 177 -28.98 23.93 -4.30
N LEU A 178 -28.88 24.13 -2.98
CA LEU A 178 -29.19 23.11 -1.97
C LEU A 178 -30.65 22.65 -2.03
N VAL A 179 -31.59 23.60 -2.20
CA VAL A 179 -33.03 23.32 -2.16
C VAL A 179 -33.48 22.48 -3.36
N GLU A 180 -32.96 22.78 -4.55
CA GLU A 180 -33.25 22.02 -5.76
C GLU A 180 -32.71 20.58 -5.68
N ARG A 181 -31.50 20.42 -5.14
CA ARG A 181 -30.88 19.09 -4.98
C ARG A 181 -31.58 18.22 -3.93
N LEU A 182 -32.07 18.81 -2.84
CA LEU A 182 -32.82 18.07 -1.82
C LEU A 182 -34.20 17.59 -2.31
N MET A 183 -34.79 18.26 -3.31
CA MET A 183 -36.06 17.83 -3.90
C MET A 183 -35.91 16.69 -4.94
N GLN A 184 -34.68 16.39 -5.38
CA GLN A 184 -34.39 15.36 -6.39
C GLN A 184 -33.83 14.05 -5.79
N LEU A 185 -33.65 14.01 -4.46
CA LEU A 185 -33.24 12.82 -3.69
C LEU A 185 -34.48 12.15 -3.09
#